data_AF-Q116H0-F1
#
_entry.id   AF-Q116H0-F1
#
_cell.length_a   1.000
_cell.length_b   1.000
_cell.length_c   1.000
_cell.angle_alpha   90.00
_cell.angle_beta   90.00
_cell.angle_gamma   90.00
#
_symmetry.space_group_name_H-M   'P 1'
#
loop_
_entity.id
_entity.type
_entity.pdbx_description
1 polymer ?
#
loop_
_entity_poly.entity_id
_entity_poly.type
_entity_poly.pdbx_seq_one_letter_code
_entity_poly.pdbx_strand_id
1 'polypeptide(L)'
;MKIFKVSRNTIYNWLNSWESSNLVGLYNQPGRGRKKTFNSVQEQQIKDWVKATPKSLEKVPEKIPKQWKIKVSKKTIKRVIKLGKMGWYRIKRRVGGEPIPGFYERKVEKLEQLKRQEEKGEIEIRYLDESGFCLIPYIPYAWQETNQKIEIKSQQSKRLNV
;
A
#
# COMPACT_ATOMS: atom_id res chain seq x y z
N MET A 1 5.74 37.65 37.71
CA MET A 1 5.80 36.68 36.60
C MET A 1 6.95 35.65 36.78
N LYS A 2 7.22 35.19 38.01
CA LYS A 2 8.33 34.25 38.30
C LYS A 2 7.94 32.76 38.14
N ILE A 3 6.64 32.44 38.18
CA ILE A 3 6.16 31.04 38.21
C ILE A 3 6.12 30.43 36.80
N PHE A 4 5.50 31.11 35.82
CA PHE A 4 5.22 30.51 34.49
C PHE A 4 6.20 30.89 33.38
N LYS A 5 7.20 31.76 33.63
CA LYS A 5 8.18 32.23 32.61
C LYS A 5 7.56 32.72 31.28
N VAL A 6 6.31 33.21 31.29
CA VAL A 6 5.59 33.73 30.10
C VAL A 6 5.05 35.14 30.35
N SER A 7 4.68 35.84 29.27
CA SER A 7 4.17 37.22 29.34
C SER A 7 2.79 37.32 30.01
N ARG A 8 2.45 38.47 30.62
CA ARG A 8 1.14 38.69 31.26
C ARG A 8 0.02 38.59 30.24
N ASN A 9 0.25 39.13 29.03
CA ASN A 9 -0.69 39.05 27.91
C ASN A 9 -0.94 37.61 27.48
N THR A 10 0.08 36.74 27.53
CA THR A 10 -0.09 35.31 27.23
C THR A 10 -1.01 34.64 28.24
N ILE A 11 -0.82 34.90 29.54
CA ILE A 11 -1.68 34.35 30.61
C ILE A 11 -3.10 34.87 30.46
N TYR A 12 -3.27 36.16 30.20
CA TYR A 12 -4.57 36.79 29.95
C TYR A 12 -5.29 36.14 28.77
N ASN A 13 -4.59 35.95 27.64
CA ASN A 13 -5.18 35.31 26.46
C ASN A 13 -5.56 33.85 26.72
N TRP A 14 -4.79 33.11 27.52
CA TRP A 14 -5.12 31.73 27.90
C TRP A 14 -6.36 31.67 28.79
N LEU A 15 -6.48 32.55 29.79
CA LEU A 15 -7.66 32.62 30.66
C LEU A 15 -8.91 32.99 29.86
N ASN A 16 -8.85 34.01 29.00
CA ASN A 16 -9.97 34.36 28.14
C ASN A 16 -10.38 33.22 27.21
N SER A 17 -9.42 32.50 26.63
CA SER A 17 -9.70 31.37 25.74
C SER A 17 -10.29 30.17 26.50
N TRP A 18 -9.87 29.98 27.75
CA TRP A 18 -10.44 28.99 28.66
C TRP A 18 -11.88 29.35 29.04
N GLU A 19 -12.15 30.59 29.44
CA GLU A 19 -13.49 31.03 29.80
C GLU A 19 -14.46 30.96 28.61
N SER A 20 -14.00 31.26 27.39
CA SER A 20 -14.84 31.23 26.19
C SER A 20 -15.11 29.82 25.65
N SER A 21 -14.15 28.90 25.79
CA SER A 21 -14.17 27.63 25.03
C SER A 21 -13.60 26.44 25.80
N ASN A 22 -13.42 26.56 27.12
CA ASN A 22 -12.85 25.57 28.02
C ASN A 22 -11.55 24.98 27.47
N LEU A 23 -11.36 23.66 27.57
CA LEU A 23 -10.17 22.95 27.07
C LEU A 23 -9.90 23.19 25.58
N VAL A 24 -10.93 23.41 24.75
CA VAL A 24 -10.77 23.61 23.31
C VAL A 24 -10.00 24.90 23.00
N GLY A 25 -10.21 25.95 23.79
CA GLY A 25 -9.56 27.26 23.62
C GLY A 25 -8.06 27.25 23.92
N LEU A 26 -7.56 26.23 24.64
CA LEU A 26 -6.14 26.09 24.96
C LEU A 26 -5.35 25.37 23.85
N TYR A 27 -6.02 24.72 22.88
CA TYR A 27 -5.33 24.07 21.77
C TYR A 27 -4.78 25.08 20.77
N ASN A 28 -3.69 24.69 20.11
CA ASN A 28 -3.13 25.49 19.02
C ASN A 28 -4.12 25.57 17.84
N GLN A 29 -4.37 26.80 17.39
CA GLN A 29 -5.16 27.05 16.20
C GLN A 29 -4.52 26.43 14.95
N PRO A 30 -5.33 25.94 14.00
CA PRO A 30 -4.82 25.35 12.76
C PRO A 30 -3.98 26.35 11.97
N GLY A 31 -2.99 25.86 11.22
CA GLY A 31 -2.20 26.67 10.30
C GLY A 31 -0.88 27.24 10.83
N ARG A 32 -0.59 27.09 12.14
CA ARG A 32 0.71 27.46 12.76
C ARG A 32 1.87 26.54 12.39
N GLY A 33 1.60 25.38 11.79
CA GLY A 33 2.61 24.41 11.38
C GLY A 33 3.34 24.75 10.07
N ARG A 34 4.41 24.01 9.78
CA ARG A 34 5.16 24.11 8.52
C ARG A 34 4.23 23.91 7.32
N LYS A 35 4.22 24.88 6.39
CA LYS A 35 3.46 24.79 5.15
C LYS A 35 3.95 23.61 4.30
N LYS A 36 3.04 23.01 3.53
CA LYS A 36 3.36 21.91 2.62
C LYS A 36 4.40 22.37 1.58
N THR A 37 5.32 21.46 1.24
CA THR A 37 6.37 21.74 0.25
C THR A 37 5.84 21.70 -1.18
N PHE A 38 4.80 20.90 -1.43
CA PHE A 38 4.20 20.74 -2.75
C PHE A 38 2.75 21.19 -2.72
N ASN A 39 2.28 21.73 -3.84
CA ASN A 39 0.87 22.00 -4.07
C ASN A 39 0.14 20.73 -4.55
N SER A 40 -1.20 20.76 -4.59
CA SER A 40 -2.01 19.60 -4.99
C SER A 40 -1.68 19.07 -6.39
N VAL A 41 -1.33 19.97 -7.32
CA VAL A 41 -0.99 19.62 -8.71
C VAL A 41 0.35 18.89 -8.77
N GLN A 42 1.35 19.36 -8.02
CA GLN A 42 2.66 18.75 -7.89
C GLN A 42 2.57 17.39 -7.19
N GLU A 43 1.73 17.27 -6.16
CA GLU A 43 1.48 15.98 -5.49
C GLU A 43 0.91 14.95 -6.47
N GLN A 44 -0.03 15.35 -7.33
CA GLN A 44 -0.58 14.48 -8.38
C GLN A 44 0.47 14.12 -9.44
N GLN A 45 1.25 15.08 -9.91
CA GLN A 45 2.33 14.83 -10.88
C GLN A 45 3.39 13.85 -10.33
N ILE A 46 3.75 13.98 -9.04
CA ILE A 46 4.65 13.04 -8.36
C ILE A 46 4.04 11.64 -8.35
N LYS A 47 2.73 11.53 -8.10
CA LYS A 47 2.01 10.26 -8.14
C LYS A 47 2.12 9.59 -9.50
N ASP A 48 1.94 10.35 -10.58
CA ASP A 48 1.99 9.85 -11.94
C ASP A 48 3.41 9.42 -12.34
N TRP A 49 4.43 10.14 -11.90
CA TRP A 49 5.82 9.70 -12.07
C TRP A 49 6.13 8.40 -11.35
N VAL A 50 5.59 8.20 -10.14
CA VAL A 50 5.75 6.95 -9.39
C VAL A 50 5.01 5.80 -10.08
N LYS A 51 3.83 6.04 -10.65
CA LYS A 51 3.11 5.03 -11.45
C LYS A 51 3.88 4.59 -12.69
N ALA A 52 4.58 5.51 -13.35
CA ALA A 52 5.41 5.19 -14.51
C ALA A 52 6.63 4.33 -14.14
N THR A 53 7.18 4.49 -12.94
CA THR A 53 8.33 3.71 -12.45
C THR A 53 8.06 3.10 -11.07
N PRO A 54 7.12 2.14 -10.96
CA PRO A 54 6.58 1.73 -9.67
C PRO A 54 7.60 0.95 -8.82
N LYS A 55 8.56 0.28 -9.46
CA LYS A 55 9.63 -0.47 -8.79
C LYS A 55 10.77 0.41 -8.28
N SER A 56 11.00 1.58 -8.87
CA SER A 56 12.16 2.43 -8.55
C SER A 56 11.74 3.86 -8.27
N LEU A 57 11.90 4.27 -7.02
CA LEU A 57 11.64 5.63 -6.60
C LEU A 57 12.80 6.58 -6.94
N GLU A 58 14.01 6.09 -7.26
CA GLU A 58 15.19 6.95 -7.46
C GLU A 58 15.04 7.95 -8.61
N LYS A 59 14.26 7.58 -9.63
CA LYS A 59 14.02 8.42 -10.81
C LYS A 59 13.15 9.64 -10.52
N VAL A 60 12.38 9.62 -9.44
CA VAL A 60 11.44 10.69 -9.08
C VAL A 60 12.16 11.91 -8.45
N PRO A 61 13.05 11.74 -7.45
CA PRO A 61 13.89 12.83 -6.94
C PRO A 61 14.67 13.58 -8.01
N GLU A 62 15.11 12.93 -9.09
CA GLU A 62 15.87 13.58 -10.17
C GLU A 62 15.02 14.52 -11.03
N LYS A 63 13.71 14.24 -11.16
CA LYS A 63 12.78 15.05 -11.98
C LYS A 63 12.33 16.33 -11.28
N ILE A 64 12.18 16.27 -9.95
CA ILE A 64 11.67 17.39 -9.14
C ILE A 64 12.52 18.68 -9.27
N PRO A 65 13.85 18.67 -9.08
CA PRO A 65 14.66 19.88 -9.20
C PRO A 65 14.74 20.38 -10.65
N LYS A 66 14.68 19.49 -11.64
CA LYS A 66 14.66 19.88 -13.07
C LYS A 66 13.41 20.69 -13.42
N GLN A 67 12.24 20.28 -12.90
CA GLN A 67 10.97 20.94 -13.22
C GLN A 67 10.69 22.18 -12.36
N TRP A 68 10.98 22.11 -11.06
CA TRP A 68 10.51 23.12 -10.09
C TRP A 68 11.65 23.82 -9.33
N LYS A 69 12.91 23.44 -9.55
CA LYS A 69 14.08 23.96 -8.82
C LYS A 69 13.98 23.81 -7.29
N ILE A 70 13.17 22.85 -6.82
CA ILE A 70 13.00 22.55 -5.39
C ILE A 70 13.92 21.40 -5.00
N LYS A 71 14.75 21.62 -3.96
CA LYS A 71 15.54 20.54 -3.34
C LYS A 71 14.72 19.86 -2.25
N VAL A 72 14.41 18.57 -2.43
CA VAL A 72 13.67 17.77 -1.45
C VAL A 72 14.39 16.48 -1.09
N SER A 73 14.16 16.03 0.14
CA SER A 73 14.61 14.71 0.58
C SER A 73 13.71 13.60 0.02
N LYS A 74 14.27 12.41 -0.14
CA LYS A 74 13.53 11.18 -0.46
C LYS A 74 12.42 10.87 0.56
N LYS A 75 12.64 11.23 1.84
CA LYS A 75 11.62 11.08 2.90
C LYS A 75 10.40 11.97 2.64
N THR A 76 10.60 13.19 2.15
CA THR A 76 9.50 14.10 1.79
C THR A 76 8.65 13.52 0.67
N ILE A 77 9.28 12.96 -0.37
CA ILE A 77 8.58 12.31 -1.49
C ILE A 77 7.80 11.10 -1.00
N LYS A 78 8.40 10.23 -0.17
CA LYS A 78 7.71 9.09 0.45
C LYS A 78 6.50 9.51 1.27
N ARG A 79 6.55 10.65 1.96
CA ARG A 79 5.42 11.18 2.73
C ARG A 79 4.29 11.65 1.81
N VAL A 80 4.61 12.34 0.72
CA VAL A 80 3.63 12.82 -0.26
C VAL A 80 2.88 11.64 -0.90
N ILE A 81 3.59 10.62 -1.37
CA ILE A 81 2.96 9.47 -2.04
C ILE A 81 2.10 8.65 -1.07
N LYS A 82 2.52 8.52 0.20
CA LYS A 82 1.70 7.89 1.24
C LYS A 82 0.42 8.66 1.53
N LEU A 83 0.50 9.99 1.56
CA LEU A 83 -0.66 10.86 1.70
C LEU A 83 -1.61 10.72 0.49
N GLY A 84 -1.05 10.54 -0.71
CA GLY A 84 -1.78 10.21 -1.94
C GLY A 84 -2.31 8.77 -2.05
N LYS A 85 -2.44 8.06 -0.92
CA LYS A 85 -2.92 6.66 -0.85
C LYS A 85 -2.09 5.68 -1.69
N MET A 86 -0.76 5.83 -1.68
CA MET A 86 0.15 4.81 -2.23
C MET A 86 0.96 4.13 -1.14
N GLY A 87 1.26 2.85 -1.34
CA GLY A 87 2.11 2.07 -0.45
C GLY A 87 3.08 1.19 -1.20
N TRP A 88 4.08 0.68 -0.48
CA TRP A 88 5.05 -0.28 -0.98
C TRP A 88 4.49 -1.69 -0.77
N TYR A 89 3.92 -2.26 -1.82
CA TYR A 89 3.22 -3.54 -1.76
C TYR A 89 3.86 -4.56 -2.69
N ARG A 90 3.68 -5.84 -2.35
CA ARG A 90 4.10 -6.94 -3.22
C ARG A 90 3.21 -6.96 -4.44
N ILE A 91 3.80 -7.14 -5.62
CA ILE A 91 3.02 -7.37 -6.84
C ILE A 91 2.26 -8.69 -6.70
N LYS A 92 1.03 -8.77 -7.20
CA LYS A 92 0.21 -9.97 -7.11
C LYS A 92 0.43 -10.85 -8.34
N ARG A 93 0.60 -12.15 -8.13
CA ARG A 93 0.53 -13.11 -9.24
C ARG A 93 -0.91 -13.50 -9.50
N ARG A 94 -1.29 -13.50 -10.77
CA ARG A 94 -2.56 -14.04 -11.27
C ARG A 94 -2.29 -15.33 -12.03
N VAL A 95 -3.26 -16.22 -12.10
CA VAL A 95 -3.22 -17.36 -13.02
C VAL A 95 -2.97 -16.82 -14.44
N GLY A 96 -2.08 -17.48 -15.19
CA GLY A 96 -1.65 -17.00 -16.50
C GLY A 96 -2.76 -17.05 -17.57
N GLY A 97 -3.71 -17.97 -17.41
CA GLY A 97 -4.87 -18.14 -18.28
C GLY A 97 -6.20 -17.87 -17.57
N GLU A 98 -7.27 -17.90 -18.34
CA GLU A 98 -8.64 -17.81 -17.82
C GLU A 98 -9.11 -19.21 -17.40
N PRO A 99 -9.70 -19.35 -16.20
CA PRO A 99 -10.29 -20.61 -15.80
C PRO A 99 -11.48 -20.92 -16.71
N ILE A 100 -11.52 -22.11 -17.29
CA ILE A 100 -12.68 -22.59 -18.04
C ILE A 100 -13.75 -22.99 -17.00
N PRO A 101 -14.88 -22.27 -16.86
CA PRO A 101 -15.81 -22.46 -15.74
C PRO A 101 -16.35 -23.90 -15.65
N GLY A 102 -16.76 -24.47 -16.79
CA GLY A 102 -17.30 -25.82 -16.84
C GLY A 102 -16.29 -26.91 -16.45
N PHE A 103 -14.98 -26.65 -16.55
CA PHE A 103 -13.97 -27.59 -16.06
C PHE A 103 -13.88 -27.59 -14.53
N TYR A 104 -14.05 -26.42 -13.92
CA TYR A 104 -14.03 -26.28 -12.46
C TYR A 104 -15.29 -26.89 -11.83
N GLU A 105 -16.46 -26.61 -12.41
CA GLU A 105 -17.75 -27.18 -11.96
C GLU A 105 -17.71 -28.72 -11.96
N ARG A 106 -17.25 -29.33 -13.06
CA ARG A 106 -17.12 -30.79 -13.16
C ARG A 106 -16.17 -31.38 -12.11
N LYS A 107 -15.06 -30.69 -11.80
CA LYS A 107 -14.13 -31.14 -10.75
C LYS A 107 -14.75 -31.06 -9.37
N VAL A 108 -15.49 -30.00 -9.07
CA VAL A 108 -16.19 -29.84 -7.80
C VAL A 108 -17.25 -30.91 -7.65
N GLU A 109 -18.08 -31.13 -8.68
CA GLU A 109 -19.12 -32.17 -8.65
C GLU A 109 -18.52 -33.56 -8.45
N LYS A 110 -17.44 -33.88 -9.18
CA LYS A 110 -16.77 -35.18 -9.02
C LYS A 110 -16.16 -35.37 -7.63
N LEU A 111 -15.58 -34.31 -7.05
CA LEU A 111 -15.05 -34.36 -5.68
C LEU A 111 -16.16 -34.58 -4.65
N GLU A 112 -17.32 -33.92 -4.81
CA GLU A 112 -18.48 -34.13 -3.94
C GLU A 112 -19.04 -35.55 -4.04
N GLN A 113 -19.07 -36.14 -5.24
CA GLN A 113 -19.44 -37.55 -5.41
C GLN A 113 -18.48 -38.48 -4.65
N LEU A 114 -17.17 -38.24 -4.74
CA LEU A 114 -16.17 -39.04 -4.03
C LEU A 114 -16.35 -38.92 -2.51
N LYS A 115 -16.55 -37.70 -1.98
CA LYS A 115 -16.80 -37.49 -0.54
C LYS A 115 -18.02 -38.28 -0.04
N ARG A 116 -19.11 -38.34 -0.81
CA ARG A 116 -20.29 -39.14 -0.45
C ARG A 116 -20.01 -40.63 -0.41
N GLN A 117 -19.11 -41.14 -1.26
CA GLN A 117 -18.70 -42.54 -1.25
C GLN A 117 -17.81 -42.85 -0.03
N GLU A 118 -16.96 -41.88 0.35
CA GLU A 118 -16.19 -41.96 1.59
C GLU A 118 -17.07 -41.98 2.83
N GLU A 119 -18.09 -41.11 2.91
CA GLU A 119 -19.07 -41.10 4.01
C GLU A 119 -19.82 -42.43 4.17
N LYS A 120 -20.03 -43.15 3.06
CA LYS A 120 -20.64 -44.49 3.05
C LYS A 120 -19.66 -45.61 3.40
N GLY A 121 -18.38 -45.30 3.56
CA GLY A 121 -17.32 -46.28 3.80
C GLY A 121 -16.94 -47.11 2.57
N GLU A 122 -17.34 -46.70 1.36
CA GLU A 122 -17.02 -47.41 0.11
C GLU A 122 -15.56 -47.19 -0.32
N ILE A 123 -15.02 -46.01 -0.02
CA ILE A 123 -13.66 -45.59 -0.34
C ILE A 123 -13.03 -44.80 0.82
N GLU A 124 -11.71 -44.69 0.82
CA GLU A 124 -10.96 -43.78 1.69
C GLU A 124 -10.27 -42.73 0.79
N ILE A 125 -10.52 -41.44 1.01
CA ILE A 125 -9.89 -40.38 0.23
C ILE A 125 -8.61 -39.94 0.92
N ARG A 126 -7.49 -40.03 0.19
CA ARG A 126 -6.21 -39.47 0.62
C ARG A 126 -5.77 -38.37 -0.33
N TYR A 127 -5.42 -37.23 0.24
CA TYR A 127 -4.88 -36.09 -0.51
C TYR A 127 -3.37 -36.19 -0.57
N LEU A 128 -2.83 -36.19 -1.79
CA LEU A 128 -1.41 -36.14 -2.07
C LEU A 128 -1.11 -34.89 -2.90
N ASP A 129 -0.05 -34.18 -2.56
CA ASP A 129 0.49 -33.11 -3.39
C ASP A 129 1.99 -33.32 -3.60
N GLU A 130 2.46 -32.98 -4.79
CA GLU A 130 3.86 -33.06 -5.15
C GLU A 130 4.49 -31.67 -5.07
N SER A 131 5.56 -31.56 -4.29
CA SER A 131 6.39 -30.36 -4.30
C SER A 131 7.55 -30.52 -5.28
N GLY A 132 7.88 -29.47 -6.01
CA GLY A 132 8.99 -29.47 -6.96
C GLY A 132 9.75 -28.16 -6.94
N PHE A 133 11.06 -28.24 -7.18
CA PHE A 133 11.89 -27.05 -7.32
C PHE A 133 11.62 -26.37 -8.67
N CYS A 134 11.53 -25.04 -8.66
CA CYS A 134 11.33 -24.26 -9.86
C CYS A 134 12.23 -23.01 -9.84
N LEU A 135 12.64 -22.57 -11.03
CA LEU A 135 13.49 -21.38 -11.22
C LEU A 135 12.66 -20.09 -11.24
N ILE A 136 11.44 -20.11 -10.70
CA ILE A 136 10.54 -18.98 -10.77
C ILE A 136 11.07 -17.89 -9.83
N PRO A 137 11.39 -16.69 -10.34
CA PRO A 137 12.03 -15.66 -9.53
C PRO A 137 11.06 -15.09 -8.49
N TYR A 138 11.65 -14.44 -7.50
CA TYR A 138 10.93 -13.69 -6.48
C TYR A 138 10.04 -12.59 -7.11
N ILE A 139 8.79 -12.51 -6.66
CA ILE A 139 7.86 -11.45 -7.10
C ILE A 139 8.24 -10.14 -6.39
N PRO A 140 8.67 -9.10 -7.12
CA PRO A 140 9.18 -7.89 -6.51
C PRO A 140 8.07 -7.06 -5.85
N TYR A 141 8.50 -6.15 -4.98
CA TYR A 141 7.65 -5.08 -4.46
C TYR A 141 7.67 -3.87 -5.40
N ALA A 142 6.61 -3.08 -5.32
CA ALA A 142 6.46 -1.83 -6.05
C ALA A 142 5.57 -0.85 -5.28
N TRP A 143 5.72 0.45 -5.58
CA TRP A 143 4.77 1.48 -5.18
C TRP A 143 3.47 1.33 -5.96
N GLN A 144 2.37 1.15 -5.26
CA GLN A 144 1.05 0.87 -5.82
C GLN A 144 0.00 1.69 -5.07
N GLU A 145 -1.11 2.03 -5.73
CA GLU A 145 -2.23 2.66 -5.02
C GLU A 145 -2.89 1.65 -4.08
N THR A 146 -3.36 2.14 -2.95
CA THR A 146 -4.19 1.36 -2.04
C THR A 146 -5.42 0.89 -2.83
N ASN A 147 -5.60 -0.44 -2.91
CA ASN A 147 -6.65 -1.16 -3.66
C ASN A 147 -6.46 -1.32 -5.17
N GLN A 148 -5.39 -0.81 -5.78
CA GLN A 148 -5.06 -1.10 -7.18
C GLN A 148 -3.71 -1.84 -7.24
N LYS A 149 -3.77 -3.14 -7.01
CA LYS A 149 -2.57 -3.97 -7.05
C LYS A 149 -2.19 -4.27 -8.50
N ILE A 150 -0.92 -4.07 -8.82
CA ILE A 150 -0.30 -4.53 -10.07
C ILE A 150 -0.37 -6.06 -10.06
N GLU A 151 -0.90 -6.63 -11.14
CA GLU A 151 -0.98 -8.07 -11.34
C GLU A 151 0.00 -8.49 -12.44
N ILE A 152 0.72 -9.60 -12.22
CA ILE A 152 1.57 -10.24 -13.22
C ILE A 152 1.02 -11.65 -13.48
N LYS A 153 0.90 -12.01 -14.75
CA LYS A 153 0.52 -13.37 -15.16
C LYS A 153 1.59 -14.36 -14.71
N SER A 154 1.15 -15.40 -14.02
CA SER A 154 2.01 -16.52 -13.63
C SER A 154 2.47 -17.25 -14.88
N GLN A 155 3.79 -17.39 -15.03
CA GLN A 155 4.42 -18.23 -16.02
C GLN A 155 5.18 -19.34 -15.28
N GLN A 156 5.01 -20.59 -15.70
CA GLN A 156 5.79 -21.70 -15.17
C GLN A 156 7.12 -21.77 -15.91
N SER A 157 8.23 -21.84 -15.16
CA SER A 157 9.49 -22.32 -15.71
C SER A 157 9.45 -23.84 -15.84
N LYS A 158 10.31 -24.42 -16.67
CA LYS A 158 10.52 -25.87 -16.69
C LYS A 158 10.80 -26.37 -15.26
N ARG A 159 10.08 -27.42 -14.83
CA ARG A 159 10.33 -28.08 -13.54
C ARG A 159 11.59 -28.93 -13.67
N LEU A 160 12.42 -28.90 -12.63
CA LEU A 160 13.52 -29.82 -12.48
C LEU A 160 13.00 -30.95 -11.61
N ASN A 161 12.87 -32.15 -12.19
CA ASN A 161 12.57 -33.35 -11.41
C ASN A 161 13.83 -33.69 -10.63
N VAL A 162 13.71 -33.82 -9.32
CA VAL A 162 14.76 -34.27 -8.40
C VAL A 162 14.32 -35.60 -7.82
#